data_AF-A2EBA4-F1
#
_entry.id   AF-A2EBA4-F1
#
_cell.length_a   1.000
_cell.length_b   1.000
_cell.length_c   1.000
_cell.angle_alpha   90.00
_cell.angle_beta   90.00
_cell.angle_gamma   90.00
#
_symmetry.space_group_name_H-M   'P 1'
#
loop_
_entity.id
_entity.type
_entity.pdbx_description
1 polymer ?
#
loop_
_entity_poly.entity_id
_entity_poly.type
_entity_poly.pdbx_seq_one_letter_code
_entity_poly.pdbx_strand_id
1 'polypeptide(L)'
;MNMKAILAKREAMRNEWGENVAVQCEWRGDITMEEVMKHRTPEDCWNVINGVVYDMTQYVCKHPGGASPLVQRADISSVFKTFHKHIKIDFLHKLKIGNLVQ
;
A
#
# COMPACT_ATOMS: atom_id res chain seq x y z
N MET A 1 13.38 -16.84 -6.79
CA MET A 1 12.93 -15.95 -7.88
C MET A 1 14.14 -15.17 -8.40
N ASN A 2 14.41 -15.14 -9.71
CA ASN A 2 15.63 -14.54 -10.31
C ASN A 2 15.56 -12.99 -10.31
N MET A 3 16.68 -12.30 -10.05
CA MET A 3 16.85 -10.84 -10.07
C MET A 3 16.24 -10.19 -11.33
N LYS A 4 16.39 -10.81 -12.51
CA LYS A 4 15.80 -10.28 -13.76
C LYS A 4 14.26 -10.19 -13.71
N ALA A 5 13.61 -11.18 -13.09
CA ALA A 5 12.15 -11.18 -12.93
C ALA A 5 11.68 -10.13 -11.91
N ILE A 6 12.49 -9.84 -10.88
CA ILE A 6 12.20 -8.78 -9.90
C ILE A 6 12.29 -7.41 -10.57
N LEU A 7 13.30 -7.19 -11.41
CA LEU A 7 13.49 -5.93 -12.12
C LEU A 7 12.38 -5.67 -13.14
N ALA A 8 12.02 -6.67 -13.96
CA ALA A 8 10.92 -6.55 -14.93
C ALA A 8 9.57 -6.27 -14.25
N LYS A 9 9.27 -6.94 -13.11
CA LYS A 9 8.07 -6.64 -12.32
C LYS A 9 8.08 -5.21 -11.75
N ARG A 10 9.23 -4.70 -11.31
CA ARG A 10 9.36 -3.32 -10.80
C ARG A 10 9.13 -2.28 -11.89
N GLU A 11 9.58 -2.53 -13.11
CA GLU A 11 9.38 -1.63 -14.26
C GLU A 11 7.91 -1.62 -14.71
N ALA A 12 7.29 -2.79 -14.86
CA ALA A 12 5.86 -2.89 -15.17
C ALA A 12 4.99 -2.19 -14.11
N MET A 13 5.30 -2.39 -12.83
CA MET A 13 4.65 -1.68 -11.72
C MET A 13 4.85 -0.17 -11.80
N ARG A 14 6.03 0.32 -12.20
CA ARG A 14 6.26 1.76 -12.34
C ARG A 14 5.35 2.38 -13.41
N ASN A 15 5.14 1.68 -14.52
CA ASN A 15 4.34 2.18 -15.64
C ASN A 15 2.83 2.08 -15.37
N GLU A 16 2.39 0.99 -14.74
CA GLU A 16 0.97 0.78 -14.41
C GLU A 16 0.53 1.58 -13.16
N TRP A 17 1.37 1.63 -12.13
CA TRP A 17 1.03 2.21 -10.83
C TRP A 17 1.64 3.59 -10.55
N GLY A 18 2.64 4.03 -11.33
CA GLY A 18 3.25 5.35 -11.15
C GLY A 18 2.44 6.47 -11.79
N GLU A 19 2.15 6.35 -13.09
CA GLU A 19 1.56 7.45 -13.86
C GLU A 19 0.08 7.20 -14.25
N ASN A 20 -0.34 5.94 -14.41
CA ASN A 20 -1.64 5.58 -15.00
C ASN A 20 -2.64 4.92 -14.04
N VAL A 21 -2.49 5.04 -12.72
CA VAL A 21 -3.54 4.55 -11.80
C VAL A 21 -4.82 5.34 -12.05
N ALA A 22 -5.81 4.67 -12.67
CA ALA A 22 -7.10 5.25 -12.99
C ALA A 22 -8.00 5.41 -11.75
N VAL A 23 -7.63 4.79 -10.63
CA VAL A 23 -8.42 4.80 -9.40
C VAL A 23 -7.79 5.74 -8.37
N GLN A 24 -8.61 6.68 -7.90
CA GLN A 24 -8.34 7.50 -6.74
C GLN A 24 -9.35 7.12 -5.68
N CYS A 25 -8.88 6.74 -4.49
CA CYS A 25 -9.76 6.45 -3.38
C CYS A 25 -10.31 7.75 -2.80
N GLU A 26 -11.55 7.71 -2.31
CA GLU A 26 -12.17 8.86 -1.68
C GLU A 26 -11.52 9.14 -0.31
N TRP A 27 -11.37 10.43 -0.02
CA TRP A 27 -10.89 10.88 1.28
C TRP A 27 -11.99 10.73 2.34
N ARG A 28 -11.67 10.07 3.44
CA ARG A 28 -12.55 9.73 4.56
C ARG A 28 -12.22 10.51 5.83
N GLY A 29 -11.12 11.27 5.86
CA GLY A 29 -10.74 12.08 7.02
C GLY A 29 -10.02 11.26 8.10
N ASP A 30 -10.51 11.35 9.33
CA ASP A 30 -9.91 10.72 10.49
C ASP A 30 -10.40 9.27 10.65
N ILE A 31 -9.47 8.33 10.77
CA ILE A 31 -9.76 6.90 10.82
C ILE A 31 -9.04 6.29 12.02
N THR A 32 -9.73 5.47 12.81
CA THR A 32 -9.14 4.79 13.98
C THR A 32 -8.40 3.51 13.57
N MET A 33 -7.46 3.06 14.40
CA MET A 33 -6.80 1.76 14.15
C MET A 33 -7.81 0.59 14.17
N GLU A 34 -8.85 0.67 15.00
CA GLU A 34 -9.92 -0.33 15.04
C GLU A 34 -10.60 -0.49 13.68
N GLU A 35 -10.89 0.63 13.01
CA GLU A 35 -11.47 0.60 11.66
C GLU A 35 -10.49 -0.03 10.66
N VAL A 36 -9.22 0.39 10.65
CA VAL A 36 -8.21 -0.20 9.75
C VAL A 36 -8.10 -1.72 9.94
N MET A 37 -8.24 -2.23 11.16
CA MET A 37 -8.17 -3.66 11.44
C MET A 37 -9.35 -4.48 10.87
N LYS A 38 -10.41 -3.85 10.37
CA LYS A 38 -11.51 -4.55 9.69
C LYS A 38 -11.17 -4.91 8.23
N HIS A 39 -10.22 -4.19 7.63
CA HIS A 39 -9.86 -4.30 6.20
C HIS A 39 -8.54 -5.05 6.01
N ARG A 40 -8.59 -6.39 6.02
CA ARG A 40 -7.41 -7.27 6.16
C ARG A 40 -7.32 -8.42 5.14
N THR A 41 -8.10 -8.37 4.07
CA THR A 41 -8.11 -9.41 3.02
C THR A 41 -7.59 -8.85 1.70
N PRO A 42 -7.16 -9.70 0.74
CA PRO A 42 -6.75 -9.21 -0.58
C PRO A 42 -7.84 -8.43 -1.33
N GLU A 43 -9.11 -8.69 -1.03
CA GLU A 43 -10.26 -8.02 -1.65
C GLU A 43 -10.69 -6.77 -0.87
N ASP A 44 -10.14 -6.56 0.33
CA ASP A 44 -10.43 -5.42 1.21
C ASP A 44 -9.25 -5.21 2.19
N CYS A 45 -8.26 -4.39 1.80
CA CYS A 45 -7.00 -4.26 2.53
C CYS A 45 -6.65 -2.81 2.81
N TRP A 46 -6.65 -2.40 4.09
CA TRP A 46 -6.15 -1.09 4.48
C TRP A 46 -4.86 -1.22 5.28
N ASN A 47 -3.98 -0.22 5.12
CA ASN A 47 -2.73 -0.16 5.83
C ASN A 47 -2.43 1.25 6.32
N VAL A 48 -1.72 1.34 7.45
CA VAL A 48 -1.14 2.59 7.95
C VAL A 48 0.33 2.66 7.56
N ILE A 49 0.73 3.81 7.01
CA ILE A 49 2.13 4.15 6.76
C ILE A 49 2.38 5.57 7.25
N ASN A 50 3.19 5.70 8.30
CA ASN A 50 3.56 6.97 8.94
C ASN A 50 2.34 7.83 9.33
N GLY A 51 1.31 7.21 9.92
CA GLY A 51 0.10 7.90 10.38
C GLY A 51 -0.91 8.24 9.28
N VAL A 52 -0.66 7.86 8.03
CA VAL A 52 -1.63 8.00 6.93
C VAL A 52 -2.22 6.63 6.61
N VAL A 53 -3.53 6.59 6.39
CA VAL A 53 -4.27 5.38 6.03
C VAL A 53 -4.40 5.28 4.51
N TYR A 54 -4.08 4.11 3.98
CA TYR A 54 -4.14 3.79 2.56
C TYR A 54 -5.08 2.62 2.31
N ASP A 55 -5.95 2.76 1.32
CA ASP A 55 -6.71 1.64 0.76
C ASP A 55 -5.83 0.92 -0.28
N MET A 56 -5.29 -0.22 0.13
CA MET A 56 -4.37 -1.04 -0.65
C MET A 56 -5.10 -2.13 -1.44
N THR A 57 -6.43 -2.16 -1.45
CA THR A 57 -7.25 -3.22 -2.05
C THR A 57 -6.88 -3.49 -3.51
N GLN A 58 -6.66 -2.45 -4.31
CA GLN A 58 -6.30 -2.64 -5.71
C GLN A 58 -4.82 -2.98 -5.91
N TYR A 59 -3.98 -2.70 -4.92
CA TYR A 59 -2.52 -2.84 -4.99
C TYR A 59 -2.01 -4.16 -4.42
N VAL A 60 -2.73 -4.73 -3.45
CA VAL A 60 -2.24 -5.84 -2.61
C VAL A 60 -1.75 -7.05 -3.42
N CYS A 61 -2.48 -7.44 -4.46
CA CYS A 61 -2.11 -8.56 -5.35
C CYS A 61 -0.96 -8.23 -6.32
N LYS A 62 -0.67 -6.94 -6.52
CA LYS A 62 0.36 -6.43 -7.43
C LYS A 62 1.65 -6.05 -6.71
N HIS A 63 1.62 -5.99 -5.38
CA HIS A 63 2.79 -5.71 -4.56
C HIS A 63 3.94 -6.71 -4.87
N PRO A 64 5.13 -6.24 -5.31
CA PRO A 64 6.24 -7.13 -5.67
C PRO A 64 6.74 -8.02 -4.52
N GLY A 65 6.53 -7.61 -3.26
CA GLY A 65 6.84 -8.39 -2.08
C GLY A 65 5.77 -9.45 -1.71
N GLY A 66 4.71 -9.58 -2.51
CA GLY A 66 3.56 -10.44 -2.25
C GLY A 66 2.52 -9.79 -1.33
N ALA A 67 1.32 -10.38 -1.26
CA ALA A 67 0.20 -9.86 -0.46
C ALA A 67 0.42 -9.99 1.06
N SER A 68 1.14 -11.04 1.49
CA SER A 68 1.30 -11.41 2.91
C SER A 68 1.66 -10.24 3.85
N PRO A 69 2.68 -9.40 3.55
CA PRO A 69 3.04 -8.29 4.44
C PRO A 69 1.92 -7.25 4.65
N LEU A 70 1.04 -7.08 3.65
CA LEU A 70 -0.06 -6.10 3.69
C LEU A 70 -1.26 -6.66 4.46
N VAL A 71 -1.67 -7.90 4.17
CA VAL A 71 -2.82 -8.55 4.83
C VAL A 71 -2.53 -8.96 6.28
N GLN A 72 -1.26 -9.21 6.64
CA GLN A 72 -0.90 -9.68 7.99
C GLN A 72 -0.60 -8.55 8.98
N ARG A 73 -0.35 -7.30 8.55
CA ARG A 73 -0.16 -6.15 9.46
C ARG A 73 -0.96 -4.91 9.07
N ALA A 74 -1.65 -4.27 10.02
CA ALA A 74 -2.41 -3.03 9.75
C ALA A 74 -1.44 -1.85 9.60
N ASP A 75 -0.64 -1.57 10.63
CA ASP A 75 0.50 -0.66 10.52
C ASP A 75 1.73 -1.37 9.94
N ILE A 76 2.18 -0.88 8.78
CA ILE A 76 3.35 -1.39 8.08
C ILE A 76 4.48 -0.37 8.02
N SER A 77 4.42 0.73 8.78
CA SER A 77 5.39 1.83 8.73
C SER A 77 6.83 1.36 8.91
N SER A 78 7.07 0.49 9.91
CA SER A 78 8.40 -0.07 10.20
C SER A 78 8.91 -1.01 9.10
N VAL A 79 8.01 -1.84 8.56
CA VAL A 79 8.30 -2.76 7.45
C VAL A 79 8.59 -1.98 6.17
N PHE A 80 7.76 -0.99 5.85
CA PHE A 80 7.95 -0.10 4.71
C PHE A 80 9.32 0.59 4.80
N LYS A 81 9.64 1.23 5.92
CA LYS A 81 10.96 1.88 6.14
C LYS A 81 12.14 0.92 5.94
N THR A 82 11.99 -0.34 6.33
CA THR A 82 13.06 -1.34 6.23
C THR A 82 13.32 -1.78 4.79
N PHE A 83 12.25 -2.08 4.04
CA PHE A 83 12.35 -2.71 2.71
C PHE A 83 12.22 -1.74 1.53
N HIS A 84 11.73 -0.51 1.75
CA HIS A 84 11.41 0.47 0.72
C HIS A 84 12.27 1.75 0.79
N LYS A 85 13.54 1.64 1.23
CA LYS A 85 14.48 2.77 1.34
C LYS A 85 14.62 3.63 0.06
N HIS A 86 14.41 3.03 -1.10
CA HIS A 86 14.53 3.70 -2.41
C HIS A 86 13.18 3.99 -3.09
N ILE A 87 12.07 3.66 -2.44
CA ILE A 87 10.73 3.89 -2.97
C ILE A 87 10.13 5.08 -2.24
N LYS A 88 9.73 6.10 -3.00
CA LYS A 88 9.02 7.25 -2.45
C LYS A 88 7.58 6.86 -2.19
N ILE A 89 7.10 7.14 -0.97
CA ILE A 89 5.72 6.84 -0.56
C ILE A 89 4.68 7.58 -1.42
N ASP A 90 5.07 8.70 -2.06
CA ASP A 90 4.22 9.45 -2.99
C ASP A 90 3.71 8.61 -4.16
N PHE A 91 4.35 7.48 -4.45
CA PHE A 91 3.81 6.48 -5.37
C PHE A 91 2.41 6.00 -5.00
N LEU A 92 2.06 6.00 -3.71
CA LEU A 92 0.75 5.59 -3.19
C LEU A 92 -0.23 6.76 -2.98
N HIS A 93 0.07 7.97 -3.49
CA HIS A 93 -0.73 9.17 -3.20
C HIS A 93 -2.23 9.02 -3.53
N LYS A 94 -2.58 8.28 -4.58
CA LYS A 94 -3.98 8.02 -5.00
C LYS A 94 -4.73 7.05 -4.11
N LEU A 95 -4.02 6.31 -3.25
CA LEU A 95 -4.60 5.33 -2.34
C LEU A 95 -4.85 5.91 -0.94
N LYS A 96 -4.44 7.15 -0.68
CA LYS A 96 -4.65 7.81 0.61
C LYS A 96 -6.14 8.00 0.85
N ILE A 97 -6.63 7.50 1.97
CA ILE A 97 -8.03 7.63 2.37
C ILE A 97 -8.21 8.40 3.68
N GLY A 98 -7.17 8.61 4.48
CA GLY A 98 -7.33 9.32 5.73
C GLY A 98 -6.06 9.45 6.55
N ASN A 99 -6.21 10.08 7.72
CA ASN A 99 -5.18 10.11 8.75
C ASN A 99 -5.58 9.19 9.90
N LEU A 100 -4.59 8.50 10.48
CA LEU A 100 -4.79 7.69 11.67
C LEU A 100 -5.00 8.61 12.87
N VAL A 101 -6.10 8.42 13.58
CA VAL A 101 -6.37 9.04 14.88
C VAL A 101 -6.47 7.98 15.98
N GLN A 102 -6.25 8.40 17.22
CA GLN A 102 -6.36 7.56 18.41
C GLN A 102 -7.82 7.40 18.83
#